data_AF-F4LN39-F1
#
_entry.id   AF-F4LN39-F1
#
_cell.length_a   1.000
_cell.length_b   1.000
_cell.length_c   1.000
_cell.angle_alpha   90.00
_cell.angle_beta   90.00
_cell.angle_gamma   90.00
#
_symmetry.space_group_name_H-M   'P 1'
#
loop_
_entity.id
_entity.type
_entity.pdbx_description
1 polymer ?
#
loop_
_entity_poly.entity_id
_entity_poly.type
_entity_poly.pdbx_seq_one_letter_code
_entity_poly.pdbx_strand_id
1 'polypeptide(L)'
;MEDFLQELTDGADRVLSAAFSTPVKGTRSVGTGAAAVAAEAASAEFIPVPAGQTCLKIKVRPSASAAANNRSAGVSFYAEFFTEKQAFHRTLDAAAFTALVGRCAGSLFKNTVIQLTERGGTGRIETVSVLANKKGTVRVIRSAARAPALQPPPASGGDRQKRYLLPEGTPVPFLVFLGVMTADGKVVQAKRDKFRQINRFLEFIDDVLPAVLDGRESVSTEQPLRIADFGCGKSYLTFAVHYYLTEIKRLPAAITGLDLKDDVVADCAALASRLHCSGLTFRRGDIAAYGSDRTGTPPDIVITLHACDTATDYALAYAVDHRARAVLSVPCCQHEVNAQLRAGDVPPQFAPLVKYGLIKERFAALVTDAVRAELLERAGYAVQILEFVDGSATPKNLLIRAIRKKTAESPVCASSPAALGSEVQAAGGVEVQAAGSGAAALTEALRVRTTMQTLLERE
;
A
#
# COMPACT_ATOMS: atom_id res chain seq x y z
N MET A 1 15.06 29.33 20.35
CA MET A 1 15.35 28.99 18.93
C MET A 1 16.85 29.00 18.71
N GLU A 2 17.55 30.06 19.13
CA GLU A 2 19.01 30.15 19.07
C GLU A 2 19.70 28.94 19.74
N ASP A 3 19.30 28.56 20.97
CA ASP A 3 19.84 27.37 21.64
C ASP A 3 19.68 26.07 20.84
N PHE A 4 18.59 25.95 20.09
CA PHE A 4 18.31 24.77 19.25
C PHE A 4 19.14 24.78 17.96
N LEU A 5 19.37 25.95 17.37
CA LEU A 5 20.23 26.08 16.19
C LEU A 5 21.70 25.83 16.53
N GLN A 6 22.14 26.26 17.72
CA GLN A 6 23.46 25.92 18.24
C GLN A 6 23.60 24.41 18.45
N GLU A 7 22.59 23.76 19.04
CA GLU A 7 22.57 22.29 19.19
C GLU A 7 22.63 21.55 17.85
N LEU A 8 21.91 22.02 16.82
CA LEU A 8 21.97 21.45 15.48
C LEU A 8 23.32 21.67 14.79
N THR A 9 24.00 22.76 15.09
CA THR A 9 25.36 23.05 14.58
C THR A 9 26.38 22.10 15.20
N ASP A 10 26.28 21.89 16.52
CA ASP A 10 27.20 21.06 17.29
C ASP A 10 26.91 19.55 17.17
N GLY A 11 25.73 19.18 16.67
CA GLY A 11 25.23 17.79 16.62
C GLY A 11 24.54 17.43 15.31
N ALA A 12 25.00 17.98 14.17
CA ALA A 12 24.42 17.72 12.86
C ALA A 12 24.43 16.23 12.46
N ASP A 13 25.41 15.47 12.96
CA ASP A 13 25.53 14.01 12.80
C ASP A 13 24.38 13.22 13.43
N ARG A 14 23.68 13.82 14.41
CA ARG A 14 22.52 13.22 15.07
C ARG A 14 21.24 13.35 14.27
N VAL A 15 21.21 14.20 13.24
CA VAL A 15 19.98 14.48 12.48
C VAL A 15 19.64 13.29 11.59
N LEU A 16 18.45 12.72 11.78
CA LEU A 16 17.90 11.63 10.95
C LEU A 16 17.03 12.15 9.81
N SER A 17 16.22 13.18 10.07
CA SER A 17 15.40 13.84 9.06
C SER A 17 14.90 15.20 9.53
N ALA A 18 14.56 16.07 8.58
CA ALA A 18 13.80 17.29 8.84
C ALA A 18 12.69 17.47 7.81
N ALA A 19 11.53 17.94 8.25
CA ALA A 19 10.37 18.19 7.40
C ALA A 19 9.74 19.55 7.73
N PHE A 20 9.58 20.39 6.71
CA PHE A 20 8.98 21.72 6.81
C PHE A 20 7.63 21.70 6.08
N SER A 21 6.58 22.16 6.74
CA SER A 21 5.21 22.07 6.26
C SER A 21 4.36 23.26 6.70
N THR A 22 3.21 23.45 6.06
CA THR A 22 2.29 24.56 6.32
C THR A 22 2.96 25.92 6.04
N PRO A 23 3.18 26.28 4.77
CA PRO A 23 3.77 27.58 4.43
C PRO A 23 2.91 28.74 4.96
N VAL A 24 3.54 29.83 5.37
CA VAL A 24 2.85 31.03 5.83
C VAL A 24 2.19 31.72 4.62
N LYS A 25 0.88 32.01 4.70
CA LYS A 25 0.14 32.74 3.65
C LYS A 25 0.84 34.08 3.37
N GLY A 26 1.38 34.25 2.17
CA GLY A 26 2.19 35.41 1.79
C GLY A 26 3.50 35.06 1.09
N THR A 27 3.92 33.80 1.07
CA THR A 27 5.01 33.30 0.20
C THR A 27 4.57 33.22 -1.27
N ARG A 28 4.18 34.37 -1.83
CA ARG A 28 4.13 34.62 -3.27
C ARG A 28 5.29 35.55 -3.57
N SER A 29 6.00 35.36 -4.68
CA SER A 29 6.79 36.45 -5.25
C SER A 29 5.80 37.54 -5.68
N VAL A 30 5.63 38.56 -4.84
CA VAL A 30 4.79 39.71 -5.16
C VAL A 30 5.74 40.81 -5.60
N GLY A 31 5.61 41.20 -6.87
CA GLY A 31 6.39 42.26 -7.47
C GLY A 31 6.24 43.61 -6.77
N THR A 32 7.40 44.29 -6.73
CA THR A 32 7.61 45.74 -6.63
C THR A 32 7.07 46.46 -5.38
N GLY A 33 7.87 46.41 -4.32
CA GLY A 33 7.87 47.39 -3.22
C GLY A 33 9.17 47.24 -2.42
N ALA A 34 9.87 48.34 -2.10
CA ALA A 34 11.24 48.33 -1.60
C ALA A 34 11.49 47.50 -0.31
N ALA A 35 10.47 47.25 0.51
CA ALA A 35 10.55 46.35 1.68
C ALA A 35 10.41 44.85 1.33
N ALA A 36 9.79 44.52 0.19
CA ALA A 36 9.65 43.15 -0.33
C ALA A 36 10.94 42.64 -1.01
N VAL A 37 11.74 43.55 -1.57
CA VAL A 37 13.01 43.22 -2.26
C VAL A 37 14.01 42.56 -1.32
N ALA A 38 14.03 42.94 -0.03
CA ALA A 38 14.91 42.33 0.97
C ALA A 38 14.51 40.87 1.33
N ALA A 39 13.20 40.55 1.32
CA ALA A 39 12.70 39.20 1.55
C ALA A 39 12.81 38.30 0.30
N GLU A 40 12.74 38.91 -0.89
CA GLU A 40 12.86 38.25 -2.20
C GLU A 40 14.31 37.85 -2.51
N ALA A 41 15.29 38.74 -2.25
CA ALA A 41 16.72 38.41 -2.35
C ALA A 41 17.12 37.32 -1.33
N ALA A 42 16.51 37.34 -0.15
CA ALA A 42 16.74 36.40 0.93
C ALA A 42 16.19 34.99 0.66
N SER A 43 15.05 34.84 -0.01
CA SER A 43 14.40 33.53 -0.22
C SER A 43 14.92 32.78 -1.44
N ALA A 44 15.39 33.50 -2.48
CA ALA A 44 15.94 32.94 -3.71
C ALA A 44 17.25 32.15 -3.49
N GLU A 45 18.03 32.48 -2.47
CA GLU A 45 19.33 31.83 -2.20
C GLU A 45 19.22 30.43 -1.57
N PHE A 46 18.11 30.10 -0.89
CA PHE A 46 17.98 28.89 -0.07
C PHE A 46 16.93 27.90 -0.58
N ILE A 47 15.87 28.39 -1.23
CA ILE A 47 14.81 27.56 -1.82
C ILE A 47 14.95 27.65 -3.34
N PRO A 48 15.40 26.60 -4.03
CA PRO A 48 15.65 26.62 -5.48
C PRO A 48 14.36 26.45 -6.28
N VAL A 49 13.32 27.23 -5.95
CA VAL A 49 12.03 27.21 -6.64
C VAL A 49 11.96 28.42 -7.58
N PRO A 50 11.53 28.25 -8.85
CA PRO A 50 11.44 29.35 -9.81
C PRO A 50 10.57 30.51 -9.30
N ALA A 51 10.94 31.74 -9.65
CA ALA A 51 10.15 32.93 -9.36
C ALA A 51 8.70 32.75 -9.83
N GLY A 52 7.72 33.07 -8.99
CA GLY A 52 6.30 32.83 -9.24
C GLY A 52 5.74 31.53 -8.64
N GLN A 53 6.58 30.58 -8.23
CA GLN A 53 6.12 29.33 -7.60
C GLN A 53 6.30 29.34 -6.08
N THR A 54 5.33 28.77 -5.36
CA THR A 54 5.39 28.64 -3.90
C THR A 54 5.92 27.27 -3.50
N CYS A 55 6.93 27.23 -2.62
CA CYS A 55 7.37 26.01 -1.98
C CYS A 55 6.36 25.58 -0.90
N LEU A 56 5.74 24.41 -1.08
CA LEU A 56 4.71 23.88 -0.19
C LEU A 56 5.26 23.03 0.94
N LYS A 57 6.41 22.38 0.70
CA LYS A 57 7.03 21.44 1.63
C LYS A 57 8.52 21.32 1.36
N ILE A 58 9.31 21.15 2.40
CA ILE A 58 10.72 20.78 2.29
C ILE A 58 10.94 19.48 3.08
N LYS A 59 11.67 18.52 2.50
CA LYS A 59 12.14 17.31 3.18
C LYS A 59 13.66 17.28 3.13
N VAL A 60 14.31 17.02 4.25
CA VAL A 60 15.77 16.93 4.35
C VAL A 60 16.14 15.61 5.01
N ARG A 61 17.17 14.93 4.48
CA ARG A 61 17.73 13.69 5.03
C ARG A 61 19.26 13.71 4.94
N PRO A 62 20.01 13.03 5.81
CA PRO A 62 21.45 12.86 5.65
C PRO A 62 21.79 12.17 4.32
N SER A 63 22.88 12.59 3.68
CA SER A 63 23.42 11.96 2.47
C SER A 63 24.42 10.88 2.86
N ALA A 64 24.29 9.68 2.25
CA ALA A 64 25.10 8.51 2.57
C ALA A 64 26.57 8.60 2.10
N SER A 65 26.99 9.65 1.38
CA SER A 65 28.31 9.68 0.72
C SER A 65 29.47 10.26 1.55
N ALA A 66 29.26 10.72 2.79
CA ALA A 66 30.34 11.29 3.61
C ALA A 66 30.98 10.30 4.59
N ALA A 67 30.35 9.14 4.85
CA ALA A 67 30.85 8.19 5.85
C ALA A 67 31.92 7.19 5.32
N ALA A 68 32.11 7.09 4.00
CA ALA A 68 32.83 5.96 3.42
C ALA A 68 34.27 6.22 2.95
N ASN A 69 34.76 7.47 2.82
CA ASN A 69 36.13 7.67 2.31
C ASN A 69 36.90 8.93 2.76
N ASN A 70 36.42 9.69 3.76
CA ASN A 70 37.27 10.73 4.35
C ASN A 70 36.78 11.08 5.78
N ARG A 71 37.59 10.81 6.80
CA ARG A 71 37.28 11.14 8.22
C ARG A 71 37.26 12.65 8.52
N SER A 72 37.43 13.49 7.50
CA SER A 72 37.40 14.95 7.53
C SER A 72 36.23 15.55 6.72
N ALA A 73 35.40 14.73 6.07
CA ALA A 73 34.22 15.21 5.36
C ALA A 73 33.03 15.33 6.32
N GLY A 74 32.59 16.56 6.60
CA GLY A 74 31.43 16.84 7.45
C GLY A 74 30.13 16.21 6.95
N VAL A 75 29.13 16.16 7.83
CA VAL A 75 27.80 15.63 7.52
C VAL A 75 27.16 16.47 6.41
N SER A 76 26.65 15.79 5.38
CA SER A 76 25.92 16.41 4.30
C SER A 76 24.47 15.95 4.29
N PHE A 77 23.58 16.80 3.80
CA PHE A 77 22.15 16.62 3.78
C PHE A 77 21.61 16.78 2.36
N TYR A 78 20.68 15.93 1.98
CA TYR A 78 19.91 16.03 0.76
C TYR A 78 18.54 16.67 1.06
N ALA A 79 18.27 17.83 0.46
CA ALA A 79 17.04 18.59 0.63
C ALA A 79 16.19 18.56 -0.65
N GLU A 80 14.92 18.18 -0.51
CA GLU A 80 13.88 18.18 -1.54
C GLU A 80 12.86 19.29 -1.27
N PHE A 81 12.63 20.16 -2.25
CA PHE A 81 11.71 21.31 -2.18
C PHE A 81 10.54 21.07 -3.14
N PHE A 82 9.33 20.99 -2.60
CA PHE A 82 8.13 20.62 -3.37
C PHE A 82 7.29 21.84 -3.71
N THR A 83 6.90 21.98 -4.97
CA THR A 83 5.86 22.91 -5.44
C THR A 83 4.58 22.13 -5.76
N GLU A 84 3.56 22.78 -6.34
CA GLU A 84 2.33 22.08 -6.75
C GLU A 84 2.57 21.02 -7.83
N LYS A 85 3.57 21.22 -8.71
CA LYS A 85 3.77 20.38 -9.90
C LYS A 85 5.17 19.76 -10.01
N GLN A 86 6.16 20.27 -9.27
CA GLN A 86 7.57 19.90 -9.43
C GLN A 86 8.26 19.74 -8.07
N ALA A 87 9.39 19.04 -8.06
CA ALA A 87 10.29 18.94 -6.91
C ALA A 87 11.71 19.32 -7.34
N PHE A 88 12.39 20.12 -6.52
CA PHE A 88 13.76 20.57 -6.71
C PHE A 88 14.65 19.99 -5.63
N HIS A 89 15.92 19.73 -5.94
CA HIS A 89 16.83 19.08 -5.01
C HIS A 89 18.13 19.87 -4.83
N ARG A 90 18.65 19.88 -3.61
CA ARG A 90 19.94 20.50 -3.27
C ARG A 90 20.65 19.71 -2.19
N THR A 91 21.96 19.58 -2.32
CA THR A 91 22.81 19.07 -1.24
C THR A 91 23.28 20.24 -0.37
N LEU A 92 23.19 20.08 0.94
CA LEU A 92 23.56 21.05 1.97
C LEU A 92 24.65 20.45 2.84
N ASP A 93 25.60 21.25 3.29
CA ASP A 93 26.47 20.87 4.41
C ASP A 93 25.76 21.16 5.75
N ALA A 94 26.42 20.83 6.88
CA ALA A 94 25.86 21.07 8.21
C ALA A 94 25.53 22.55 8.47
N ALA A 95 26.39 23.47 8.04
CA ALA A 95 26.18 24.90 8.22
C ALA A 95 24.98 25.41 7.41
N ALA A 96 24.87 25.00 6.14
CA ALA A 96 23.77 25.34 5.27
C ALA A 96 22.44 24.70 5.72
N PHE A 97 22.49 23.49 6.31
CA PHE A 97 21.33 22.87 6.93
C PHE A 97 20.83 23.68 8.14
N THR A 98 21.70 24.03 9.08
CA THR A 98 21.31 24.87 10.22
C THR A 98 20.78 26.23 9.78
N ALA A 99 21.41 26.86 8.79
CA ALA A 99 20.92 28.11 8.21
C ALA A 99 19.53 27.94 7.58
N LEU A 100 19.27 26.83 6.89
CA LEU A 100 17.94 26.51 6.36
C LEU A 100 16.91 26.36 7.47
N VAL A 101 17.23 25.64 8.55
CA VAL A 101 16.34 25.50 9.71
C VAL A 101 16.03 26.86 10.34
N GLY A 102 17.05 27.68 10.62
CA GLY A 102 16.89 28.99 11.23
C GLY A 102 16.05 29.96 10.39
N ARG A 103 16.17 29.88 9.06
CA ARG A 103 15.43 30.78 8.15
C ARG A 103 14.05 30.28 7.76
N CYS A 104 13.79 28.97 7.84
CA CYS A 104 12.51 28.39 7.40
C CYS A 104 11.59 28.03 8.57
N ALA A 105 12.13 27.58 9.70
CA ALA A 105 11.33 27.06 10.80
C ALA A 105 10.65 28.18 11.60
N GLY A 106 9.33 28.20 11.56
CA GLY A 106 8.49 29.19 12.25
C GLY A 106 8.34 30.53 11.53
N SER A 107 9.13 30.79 10.49
CA SER A 107 9.10 32.00 9.66
C SER A 107 8.40 31.76 8.31
N LEU A 108 8.96 30.89 7.46
CA LEU A 108 8.40 30.53 6.16
C LEU A 108 7.42 29.36 6.28
N PHE A 109 7.67 28.44 7.20
CA PHE A 109 6.85 27.27 7.48
C PHE A 109 6.38 27.29 8.93
N LYS A 110 5.08 27.15 9.15
CA LYS A 110 4.50 27.14 10.50
C LYS A 110 4.82 25.89 11.28
N ASN A 111 5.14 24.79 10.61
CA ASN A 111 5.44 23.52 11.24
C ASN A 111 6.70 22.91 10.67
N THR A 112 7.73 22.77 11.51
CA THR A 112 8.96 22.05 11.20
C THR A 112 9.16 20.92 12.20
N VAL A 113 9.40 19.71 11.71
CA VAL A 113 9.68 18.54 12.54
C VAL A 113 11.07 18.03 12.21
N ILE A 114 11.92 17.83 13.21
CA ILE A 114 13.29 17.35 13.09
C ILE A 114 13.45 16.13 13.99
N GLN A 115 13.95 15.03 13.44
CA GLN A 115 14.27 13.82 14.19
C GLN A 115 15.77 13.73 14.42
N LEU A 116 16.14 13.51 15.68
CA LEU A 116 17.51 13.41 16.16
C LEU A 116 17.71 12.06 16.86
N THR A 117 18.91 11.49 16.77
CA THR A 117 19.34 10.42 17.69
C THR A 117 19.76 11.02 19.03
N GLU A 118 19.43 10.33 20.12
CA GLU A 118 19.83 10.73 21.47
C GLU A 118 21.36 10.80 21.62
N ARG A 119 21.87 11.76 22.42
CA ARG A 119 23.29 11.83 22.78
C ARG A 119 23.66 10.56 23.57
N GLY A 120 24.61 9.77 23.08
CA GLY A 120 25.15 8.60 23.79
C GLY A 120 24.81 7.23 23.19
N GLY A 121 24.20 7.15 22.00
CA GLY A 121 24.12 5.89 21.23
C GLY A 121 23.11 4.84 21.73
N THR A 122 22.17 5.24 22.58
CA THR A 122 21.12 4.40 23.18
C THR A 122 19.99 3.98 22.21
N GLY A 123 20.03 4.43 20.95
CA GLY A 123 19.05 4.08 19.91
C GLY A 123 17.67 4.75 20.05
N ARG A 124 17.52 5.74 20.94
CA ARG A 124 16.29 6.53 21.07
C ARG A 124 16.24 7.69 20.08
N ILE A 125 15.03 8.01 19.65
CA ILE A 125 14.77 9.09 18.71
C ILE A 125 14.07 10.23 19.45
N GLU A 126 14.73 11.37 19.43
CA GLU A 126 14.17 12.63 19.89
C GLU A 126 13.51 13.32 18.68
N THR A 127 12.23 13.65 18.81
CA THR A 127 11.52 14.46 17.82
C THR A 127 11.37 15.87 18.36
N VAL A 128 11.93 16.83 17.64
CA VAL A 128 11.82 18.27 17.91
C VAL A 128 10.85 18.88 16.91
N SER A 129 9.76 19.45 17.41
CA SER A 129 8.74 20.14 16.60
C SER A 129 8.78 21.64 16.87
N VAL A 130 9.02 22.43 15.83
CA VAL A 130 8.94 23.89 15.84
C VAL A 130 7.59 24.30 15.26
N LEU A 131 6.76 24.95 16.07
CA LEU A 131 5.42 25.41 15.70
C LEU A 131 5.33 26.93 15.83
N ALA A 132 4.92 27.62 14.77
CA ALA A 132 4.60 29.05 14.79
C ALA A 132 3.10 29.28 14.68
N ASN A 133 2.58 30.14 15.55
CA ASN A 133 1.17 30.56 15.49
C ASN A 133 0.97 31.78 14.58
N LYS A 134 -0.29 32.19 14.40
CA LYS A 134 -0.66 33.35 13.57
C LYS A 134 -0.10 34.70 14.08
N LYS A 135 0.37 34.77 15.34
CA LYS A 135 0.93 35.97 15.98
C LYS A 135 2.47 36.01 15.93
N GLY A 136 3.12 35.07 15.25
CA GLY A 136 4.58 35.03 15.09
C GLY A 136 5.33 34.45 16.29
N THR A 137 4.66 34.01 17.36
CA THR A 137 5.35 33.34 18.47
C THR A 137 5.70 31.92 18.06
N VAL A 138 6.99 31.58 18.16
CA VAL A 138 7.54 30.27 17.84
C VAL A 138 7.68 29.44 19.11
N ARG A 139 7.17 28.22 19.10
CA ARG A 139 7.26 27.26 20.20
C ARG A 139 8.01 26.02 19.74
N VAL A 140 9.01 25.61 20.52
CA VAL A 140 9.76 24.37 20.28
C VAL A 140 9.28 23.33 21.27
N ILE A 141 8.80 22.18 20.78
CA ILE A 141 8.29 21.06 21.57
C ILE A 141 9.23 19.88 21.33
N ARG A 142 9.68 19.24 22.40
CA ARG A 142 10.52 18.03 22.35
C ARG A 142 9.72 16.85 22.87
N SER A 143 9.84 15.71 22.20
CA SER A 143 9.29 14.44 22.68
C SER A 143 10.27 13.32 22.36
N ALA A 144 10.52 12.47 23.35
CA ALA A 144 11.34 11.27 23.19
C ALA A 144 10.42 10.05 23.23
N ALA A 145 10.51 9.19 22.22
CA ALA A 145 9.80 7.92 22.17
C ALA A 145 10.80 6.77 21.96
N ARG A 146 10.46 5.58 22.46
CA ARG A 146 11.19 4.36 22.11
C ARG A 146 10.92 4.11 20.62
N ALA A 147 11.97 4.06 19.81
CA ALA A 147 11.82 3.90 18.36
C ALA A 147 11.08 2.59 18.05
N PRO A 148 10.03 2.57 17.22
CA PRO A 148 9.80 1.41 16.38
C PRO A 148 11.05 1.24 15.51
N ALA A 149 11.53 0.01 15.31
CA ALA A 149 12.76 -0.26 14.57
C ALA A 149 12.77 0.51 13.24
N LEU A 150 13.56 1.60 13.19
CA LEU A 150 13.87 2.26 11.94
C LEU A 150 14.84 1.34 11.23
N GLN A 151 14.33 0.63 10.24
CA GLN A 151 15.18 -0.01 9.24
C GLN A 151 16.17 1.05 8.75
N PRO A 152 17.48 0.77 8.75
CA PRO A 152 18.45 1.70 8.22
C PRO A 152 18.05 2.03 6.76
N PRO A 153 18.14 3.30 6.33
CA PRO A 153 17.88 3.63 4.95
C PRO A 153 18.81 2.77 4.07
N PRO A 154 18.30 2.15 2.99
CA PRO A 154 19.16 1.44 2.08
C PRO A 154 20.21 2.43 1.57
N ALA A 155 21.48 2.04 1.66
CA ALA A 155 22.60 2.82 1.14
C ALA A 155 22.28 3.24 -0.30
N SER A 156 22.02 4.52 -0.51
CA SER A 156 21.78 5.09 -1.84
C SER A 156 23.09 5.61 -2.40
N GLY A 157 23.91 4.67 -2.86
CA GLY A 157 24.97 4.90 -3.84
C GLY A 157 24.58 4.15 -5.11
N GLY A 158 24.31 4.90 -6.18
CA GLY A 158 23.82 4.38 -7.45
C GLY A 158 22.32 4.56 -7.61
N ASP A 159 21.91 5.02 -8.79
CA ASP A 159 20.54 5.01 -9.30
C ASP A 159 19.94 3.61 -9.16
N ARG A 160 19.38 3.31 -7.98
CA ARG A 160 18.60 2.10 -7.76
C ARG A 160 17.23 2.42 -8.33
N GLN A 161 17.14 2.39 -9.67
CA GLN A 161 15.86 2.35 -10.37
C GLN A 161 14.98 1.37 -9.61
N LYS A 162 13.80 1.82 -9.17
CA LYS A 162 12.83 0.93 -8.52
C LYS A 162 12.66 -0.29 -9.42
N ARG A 163 13.13 -1.44 -8.96
CA ARG A 163 13.21 -2.64 -9.79
C ARG A 163 11.84 -3.30 -9.80
N TYR A 164 10.95 -2.73 -10.60
CA TYR A 164 9.64 -3.28 -10.88
C TYR A 164 9.76 -4.68 -11.50
N LEU A 165 8.81 -5.56 -11.19
CA LEU A 165 8.73 -6.90 -11.77
C LEU A 165 8.51 -6.83 -13.29
N LEU A 166 7.69 -5.88 -13.73
CA LEU A 166 7.61 -5.43 -15.12
C LEU A 166 8.54 -4.23 -15.28
N PRO A 167 9.70 -4.36 -15.94
CA PRO A 167 10.68 -3.27 -16.04
C PRO A 167 10.17 -2.11 -16.90
N GLU A 168 10.52 -0.87 -16.53
CA GLU A 168 10.38 0.29 -17.42
C GLU A 168 11.42 0.21 -18.55
N GLY A 169 11.09 0.71 -19.74
CA GLY A 169 12.00 0.76 -20.88
C GLY A 169 12.11 -0.53 -21.69
N THR A 170 11.46 -1.61 -21.27
CA THR A 170 11.25 -2.81 -22.10
C THR A 170 9.76 -2.90 -22.46
N PRO A 171 9.41 -2.95 -23.76
CA PRO A 171 8.02 -3.06 -24.16
C PRO A 171 7.38 -4.36 -23.65
N VAL A 172 6.33 -4.23 -22.85
CA VAL A 172 5.50 -5.36 -22.42
C VAL A 172 4.24 -5.37 -23.29
N PRO A 173 4.00 -6.40 -24.13
CA PRO A 173 3.01 -6.33 -25.21
C PRO A 173 1.61 -5.90 -24.79
N PHE A 174 1.07 -6.47 -23.70
CA PHE A 174 -0.27 -6.10 -23.22
C PHE A 174 -0.31 -4.68 -22.63
N LEU A 175 0.77 -4.20 -22.00
CA LEU A 175 0.85 -2.83 -21.49
C LEU A 175 0.92 -1.81 -22.63
N VAL A 176 1.59 -2.16 -23.74
CA VAL A 176 1.60 -1.33 -24.95
C VAL A 176 0.20 -1.27 -25.55
N PHE A 177 -0.45 -2.42 -25.72
CA PHE A 177 -1.81 -2.48 -26.27
C PHE A 177 -2.83 -1.68 -25.45
N LEU A 178 -2.75 -1.78 -24.13
CA LEU A 178 -3.65 -1.07 -23.20
C LEU A 178 -3.26 0.40 -22.98
N GLY A 179 -2.24 0.92 -23.69
CA GLY A 179 -1.80 2.31 -23.63
C GLY A 179 -1.14 2.71 -22.31
N VAL A 180 -0.64 1.75 -21.53
CA VAL A 180 0.14 1.99 -20.31
C VAL A 180 1.61 2.25 -20.66
N MET A 181 2.11 1.60 -21.70
CA MET A 181 3.45 1.79 -22.26
C MET A 181 3.38 2.30 -23.71
N THR A 182 4.41 3.02 -24.14
CA THR A 182 4.67 3.28 -25.56
C THR A 182 5.26 2.04 -26.24
N ALA A 183 5.33 2.05 -27.57
CA ALA A 183 5.99 0.99 -28.33
C ALA A 183 7.46 0.77 -27.93
N ASP A 184 8.13 1.82 -27.42
CA ASP A 184 9.51 1.76 -26.90
C ASP A 184 9.59 1.33 -25.42
N GLY A 185 8.49 0.92 -24.80
CA GLY A 185 8.46 0.45 -23.41
C GLY A 185 8.51 1.56 -22.36
N LYS A 186 8.38 2.83 -22.75
CA LYS A 186 8.29 3.95 -21.79
C LYS A 186 6.89 3.99 -21.19
N VAL A 187 6.79 4.11 -19.87
CA VAL A 187 5.49 4.24 -19.19
C VAL A 187 4.89 5.61 -19.48
N VAL A 188 3.64 5.64 -19.97
CA VAL A 188 2.91 6.87 -20.23
C VAL A 188 2.69 7.61 -18.91
N GLN A 189 3.08 8.89 -18.84
CA GLN A 189 3.06 9.68 -17.60
C GLN A 189 1.69 9.67 -16.90
N ALA A 190 0.61 9.83 -17.67
CA ALA A 190 -0.77 9.80 -17.18
C ALA A 190 -1.22 8.42 -16.67
N LYS A 191 -0.47 7.35 -16.95
CA LYS A 191 -0.77 5.96 -16.53
C LYS A 191 0.26 5.41 -15.56
N ARG A 192 1.17 6.24 -15.03
CA ARG A 192 2.19 5.81 -14.05
C ARG A 192 1.59 5.18 -12.80
N ASP A 193 0.46 5.69 -12.31
CA ASP A 193 -0.21 5.13 -11.13
C ASP A 193 -0.75 3.73 -11.42
N LYS A 194 -1.31 3.53 -12.62
CA LYS A 194 -1.78 2.23 -13.09
C LYS A 194 -0.63 1.24 -13.23
N PHE A 195 0.50 1.67 -13.79
CA PHE A 195 1.70 0.83 -13.90
C PHE A 195 2.25 0.41 -12.52
N ARG A 196 2.26 1.33 -11.55
CA ARG A 196 2.64 1.04 -10.16
C ARG A 196 1.66 0.06 -9.50
N GLN A 197 0.36 0.26 -9.69
CA GLN A 197 -0.68 -0.65 -9.19
C GLN A 197 -0.50 -2.07 -9.74
N ILE A 198 -0.23 -2.20 -11.03
CA ILE A 198 0.00 -3.51 -11.68
C ILE A 198 1.22 -4.20 -11.06
N ASN A 199 2.35 -3.50 -10.94
CA ASN A 199 3.55 -4.08 -10.33
C ASN A 199 3.35 -4.46 -8.87
N ARG A 200 2.68 -3.60 -8.09
CA ARG A 200 2.37 -3.88 -6.69
C ARG A 200 1.48 -5.12 -6.54
N PHE A 201 0.53 -5.32 -7.46
CA PHE A 201 -0.27 -6.54 -7.46
C PHE A 201 0.57 -7.79 -7.76
N LEU A 202 1.52 -7.69 -8.71
CA LEU A 202 2.43 -8.79 -9.02
C LEU A 202 3.36 -9.15 -7.86
N GLU A 203 3.73 -8.19 -7.01
CA GLU A 203 4.47 -8.49 -5.77
C GLU A 203 3.65 -9.40 -4.85
N PHE A 204 2.34 -9.17 -4.72
CA PHE A 204 1.48 -10.07 -3.93
C PHE A 204 1.33 -11.46 -4.54
N ILE A 205 1.34 -11.56 -5.87
CA ILE A 205 1.39 -12.84 -6.57
C ILE A 205 2.70 -13.55 -6.26
N ASP A 206 3.83 -12.86 -6.41
CA ASP A 206 5.15 -13.42 -6.12
C ASP A 206 5.26 -13.92 -4.67
N ASP A 207 4.72 -13.17 -3.71
CA ASP A 207 4.72 -13.55 -2.29
C ASP A 207 3.96 -14.86 -2.02
N VAL A 208 2.86 -15.15 -2.74
CA VAL A 208 2.07 -16.37 -2.52
C VAL A 208 2.60 -17.57 -3.31
N LEU A 209 3.35 -17.35 -4.39
CA LEU A 209 3.84 -18.42 -5.26
C LEU A 209 4.61 -19.53 -4.53
N PRO A 210 5.56 -19.24 -3.62
CA PRO A 210 6.27 -20.28 -2.88
C PRO A 210 5.33 -21.25 -2.16
N ALA A 211 4.32 -20.73 -1.46
CA ALA A 211 3.35 -21.55 -0.75
C ALA A 211 2.41 -22.33 -1.68
N VAL A 212 2.06 -21.76 -2.84
CA VAL A 212 1.20 -22.42 -3.83
C VAL A 212 1.93 -23.58 -4.53
N LEU A 213 3.23 -23.39 -4.80
CA LEU A 213 4.10 -24.37 -5.46
C LEU A 213 4.64 -25.44 -4.51
N ASP A 214 4.64 -25.16 -3.20
CA ASP A 214 5.09 -26.10 -2.18
C ASP A 214 4.37 -27.46 -2.27
N GLY A 215 5.16 -28.53 -2.22
CA GLY A 215 4.68 -29.91 -2.35
C GLY A 215 4.13 -30.27 -3.74
N ARG A 216 4.37 -29.47 -4.79
CA ARG A 216 4.13 -29.90 -6.17
C ARG A 216 5.37 -30.61 -6.72
N GLU A 217 5.16 -31.76 -7.34
CA GLU A 217 6.23 -32.51 -8.01
C GLU A 217 6.73 -31.78 -9.26
N SER A 218 5.83 -31.23 -10.09
CA SER A 218 6.21 -30.31 -11.17
C SER A 218 5.04 -29.39 -11.57
N VAL A 219 5.37 -28.26 -12.21
CA VAL A 219 4.42 -27.44 -12.97
C VAL A 219 4.82 -27.59 -14.44
N SER A 220 3.92 -28.13 -15.25
CA SER A 220 4.15 -28.41 -16.67
C SER A 220 2.98 -27.90 -17.52
N THR A 221 3.07 -28.05 -18.83
CA THR A 221 1.98 -27.72 -19.76
C THR A 221 0.73 -28.59 -19.54
N GLU A 222 0.91 -29.82 -19.07
CA GLU A 222 -0.15 -30.79 -18.77
C GLU A 222 -0.74 -30.53 -17.37
N GLN A 223 0.08 -30.03 -16.45
CA GLN A 223 -0.31 -29.63 -15.10
C GLN A 223 0.08 -28.18 -14.81
N PRO A 224 -0.54 -27.21 -15.50
CA PRO A 224 -0.19 -25.80 -15.34
C PRO A 224 -0.68 -25.28 -13.99
N LEU A 225 -0.11 -24.16 -13.55
CA LEU A 225 -0.64 -23.40 -12.42
C LEU A 225 -2.02 -22.83 -12.81
N ARG A 226 -3.08 -23.23 -12.10
CA ARG A 226 -4.46 -22.85 -12.44
C ARG A 226 -4.91 -21.65 -11.62
N ILE A 227 -5.46 -20.64 -12.29
CA ILE A 227 -5.94 -19.42 -11.64
C ILE A 227 -7.35 -19.11 -12.15
N ALA A 228 -8.27 -18.83 -11.23
CA ALA A 228 -9.58 -18.25 -11.55
C ALA A 228 -9.59 -16.77 -11.14
N ASP A 229 -10.01 -15.88 -12.03
CA ASP A 229 -10.14 -14.44 -11.79
C ASP A 229 -11.61 -14.02 -11.95
N PHE A 230 -12.29 -13.80 -10.83
CA PHE A 230 -13.70 -13.45 -10.78
C PHE A 230 -13.88 -11.93 -10.80
N GLY A 231 -14.68 -11.45 -11.76
CA GLY A 231 -14.86 -10.01 -12.00
C GLY A 231 -13.63 -9.38 -12.65
N CYS A 232 -13.04 -10.06 -13.64
CA CYS A 232 -11.77 -9.66 -14.23
C CYS A 232 -11.83 -8.31 -14.97
N GLY A 233 -13.02 -7.85 -15.38
CA GLY A 233 -13.22 -6.58 -16.06
C GLY A 233 -12.34 -6.47 -17.30
N LYS A 234 -11.75 -5.28 -17.51
CA LYS A 234 -10.79 -5.04 -18.62
C LYS A 234 -9.46 -5.80 -18.46
N SER A 235 -9.33 -6.64 -17.43
CA SER A 235 -8.32 -7.69 -17.31
C SER A 235 -6.85 -7.25 -17.27
N TYR A 236 -6.56 -5.96 -16.94
CA TYR A 236 -5.19 -5.45 -16.78
C TYR A 236 -4.32 -6.34 -15.87
N LEU A 237 -4.89 -6.77 -14.74
CA LEU A 237 -4.18 -7.56 -13.75
C LEU A 237 -4.12 -9.03 -14.17
N THR A 238 -5.16 -9.57 -14.80
CA THR A 238 -5.17 -10.92 -15.38
C THR A 238 -4.06 -11.10 -16.42
N PHE A 239 -3.93 -10.16 -17.37
CA PHE A 239 -2.84 -10.18 -18.37
C PHE A 239 -1.47 -10.00 -17.71
N ALA A 240 -1.36 -9.16 -16.69
CA ALA A 240 -0.11 -8.98 -15.96
C ALA A 240 0.32 -10.25 -15.25
N VAL A 241 -0.60 -10.94 -14.58
CA VAL A 241 -0.34 -12.21 -13.88
C VAL A 241 0.08 -13.28 -14.89
N HIS A 242 -0.65 -13.40 -16.01
CA HIS A 242 -0.31 -14.33 -17.09
C HIS A 242 1.11 -14.08 -17.59
N TYR A 243 1.41 -12.87 -18.03
CA TYR A 243 2.74 -12.48 -18.54
C TYR A 243 3.84 -12.71 -17.51
N TYR A 244 3.58 -12.37 -16.25
CA TYR A 244 4.55 -12.57 -15.17
C TYR A 244 4.87 -14.05 -14.95
N LEU A 245 3.86 -14.92 -14.98
CA LEU A 245 4.05 -16.35 -14.80
C LEU A 245 4.74 -16.97 -16.01
N THR A 246 4.26 -16.70 -17.22
CA THR A 246 4.76 -17.40 -18.43
C THR A 246 6.06 -16.83 -18.95
N GLU A 247 6.20 -15.50 -19.05
CA GLU A 247 7.35 -14.87 -19.69
C GLU A 247 8.50 -14.61 -18.71
N ILE A 248 8.16 -14.18 -17.48
CA ILE A 248 9.17 -13.81 -16.48
C ILE A 248 9.57 -15.01 -15.62
N LYS A 249 8.59 -15.72 -15.03
CA LYS A 249 8.85 -16.87 -14.15
C LYS A 249 9.01 -18.19 -14.90
N ARG A 250 8.66 -18.23 -16.20
CA ARG A 250 8.71 -19.45 -17.03
C ARG A 250 7.89 -20.61 -16.44
N LEU A 251 6.76 -20.28 -15.81
CA LEU A 251 5.79 -21.22 -15.26
C LEU A 251 4.58 -21.32 -16.20
N PRO A 252 4.25 -22.51 -16.71
CA PRO A 252 2.99 -22.74 -17.40
C PRO A 252 1.81 -22.36 -16.51
N ALA A 253 0.91 -21.52 -17.04
CA ALA A 253 -0.25 -21.02 -16.32
C ALA A 253 -1.52 -21.17 -17.16
N ALA A 254 -2.60 -21.61 -16.52
CA ALA A 254 -3.94 -21.66 -17.08
C ALA A 254 -4.84 -20.72 -16.27
N ILE A 255 -5.17 -19.57 -16.84
CA ILE A 255 -5.96 -18.53 -16.17
C ILE A 255 -7.33 -18.44 -16.85
N THR A 256 -8.40 -18.54 -16.05
CA THR A 256 -9.77 -18.31 -16.50
C THR A 256 -10.30 -17.02 -15.88
N GLY A 257 -10.49 -16.00 -16.70
CA GLY A 257 -11.16 -14.76 -16.32
C GLY A 257 -12.66 -14.85 -16.55
N LEU A 258 -13.45 -14.49 -15.55
CA LEU A 258 -14.91 -14.49 -15.59
C LEU A 258 -15.46 -13.08 -15.40
N ASP A 259 -16.37 -12.67 -16.27
CA ASP A 259 -17.11 -11.42 -16.15
C ASP A 259 -18.56 -11.62 -16.63
N LEU A 260 -19.46 -10.72 -16.20
CA LEU A 260 -20.87 -10.74 -16.58
C LEU A 260 -21.13 -10.10 -17.94
N LYS A 261 -20.21 -9.22 -18.39
CA LYS A 261 -20.38 -8.39 -19.58
C LYS A 261 -19.78 -9.04 -20.83
N ASP A 262 -20.64 -9.36 -21.80
CA ASP A 262 -20.21 -10.03 -23.05
C ASP A 262 -19.18 -9.22 -23.84
N ASP A 263 -19.35 -7.90 -23.93
CA ASP A 263 -18.43 -6.99 -24.62
C ASP A 263 -17.04 -7.01 -23.98
N VAL A 264 -16.98 -6.95 -22.65
CA VAL A 264 -15.72 -7.03 -21.89
C VAL A 264 -15.03 -8.38 -22.11
N VAL A 265 -15.78 -9.48 -22.07
CA VAL A 265 -15.25 -10.83 -22.31
C VAL A 265 -14.74 -10.97 -23.74
N ALA A 266 -15.49 -10.49 -24.73
CA ALA A 266 -15.11 -10.54 -26.14
C ALA A 266 -13.83 -9.74 -26.41
N ASP A 267 -13.73 -8.52 -25.87
CA ASP A 267 -12.53 -7.68 -25.98
C ASP A 267 -11.30 -8.36 -25.37
N CYS A 268 -11.45 -8.95 -24.19
CA CYS A 268 -10.36 -9.64 -23.50
C CYS A 268 -9.94 -10.92 -24.24
N ALA A 269 -10.90 -11.70 -24.75
CA ALA A 269 -10.62 -12.89 -25.57
C ALA A 269 -9.90 -12.52 -26.87
N ALA A 270 -10.37 -11.50 -27.58
CA ALA A 270 -9.72 -11.00 -28.79
C ALA A 270 -8.29 -10.53 -28.52
N LEU A 271 -8.06 -9.84 -27.40
CA LEU A 271 -6.72 -9.41 -26.99
C LEU A 271 -5.81 -10.60 -26.67
N ALA A 272 -6.30 -11.59 -25.91
CA ALA A 272 -5.55 -12.81 -25.60
C ALA A 272 -5.15 -13.57 -26.87
N SER A 273 -6.06 -13.70 -27.85
CA SER A 273 -5.76 -14.30 -29.15
C SER A 273 -4.71 -13.50 -29.93
N ARG A 274 -4.84 -12.16 -29.97
CA ARG A 274 -3.91 -11.28 -30.68
C ARG A 274 -2.50 -11.31 -30.10
N LEU A 275 -2.37 -11.47 -28.79
CA LEU A 275 -1.09 -11.56 -28.09
C LEU A 275 -0.57 -12.99 -27.93
N HIS A 276 -1.27 -13.99 -28.48
CA HIS A 276 -0.93 -15.40 -28.36
C HIS A 276 -0.75 -15.87 -26.90
N CYS A 277 -1.59 -15.36 -26.00
CA CYS A 277 -1.55 -15.70 -24.57
C CYS A 277 -2.08 -17.12 -24.34
N SER A 278 -1.25 -18.13 -24.60
CA SER A 278 -1.61 -19.54 -24.36
C SER A 278 -1.98 -19.78 -22.89
N GLY A 279 -3.06 -20.52 -22.66
CA GLY A 279 -3.57 -20.79 -21.32
C GLY A 279 -4.39 -19.67 -20.68
N LEU A 280 -4.54 -18.50 -21.33
CA LEU A 280 -5.42 -17.43 -20.86
C LEU A 280 -6.77 -17.50 -21.59
N THR A 281 -7.85 -17.70 -20.84
CA THR A 281 -9.20 -17.78 -21.39
C THR A 281 -10.15 -16.85 -20.65
N PHE A 282 -11.11 -16.27 -21.38
CA PHE A 282 -12.15 -15.41 -20.82
C PHE A 282 -13.51 -16.01 -21.13
N ARG A 283 -14.39 -16.02 -20.13
CA ARG A 283 -15.73 -16.59 -20.25
C ARG A 283 -16.75 -15.65 -19.63
N ARG A 284 -17.93 -15.60 -20.24
CA ARG A 284 -19.09 -15.00 -19.60
C ARG A 284 -19.56 -15.94 -18.50
N GLY A 285 -19.73 -15.43 -17.29
CA GLY A 285 -20.22 -16.24 -16.18
C GLY A 285 -20.51 -15.41 -14.95
N ASP A 286 -21.61 -15.74 -14.30
CA ASP A 286 -21.88 -15.29 -12.94
C ASP A 286 -21.16 -16.22 -11.96
N ILE A 287 -20.39 -15.66 -11.04
CA ILE A 287 -19.68 -16.43 -10.02
C ILE A 287 -20.64 -17.25 -9.14
N ALA A 288 -21.84 -16.72 -8.86
CA ALA A 288 -22.85 -17.44 -8.10
C ALA A 288 -23.30 -18.72 -8.82
N ALA A 289 -23.40 -18.70 -10.15
CA ALA A 289 -23.75 -19.85 -10.96
C ALA A 289 -22.54 -20.76 -11.23
N TYR A 290 -21.36 -20.17 -11.44
CA TYR A 290 -20.12 -20.88 -11.76
C TYR A 290 -19.70 -21.84 -10.64
N GLY A 291 -19.96 -21.50 -9.37
CA GLY A 291 -19.61 -22.37 -8.25
C GLY A 291 -20.36 -23.70 -8.17
N SER A 292 -21.44 -23.86 -8.95
CA SER A 292 -22.17 -25.13 -9.07
C SER A 292 -21.53 -26.11 -10.07
N ASP A 293 -20.64 -25.64 -10.95
CA ASP A 293 -19.96 -26.47 -11.94
C ASP A 293 -18.70 -27.12 -11.33
N ARG A 294 -18.89 -28.32 -10.77
CA ARG A 294 -17.81 -29.11 -10.14
C ARG A 294 -17.05 -30.00 -11.12
N THR A 295 -17.28 -29.83 -12.43
CA THR A 295 -16.75 -30.75 -13.45
C THR A 295 -15.30 -30.43 -13.89
N GLY A 296 -14.79 -29.25 -13.53
CA GLY A 296 -13.44 -28.81 -13.83
C GLY A 296 -12.39 -29.15 -12.76
N THR A 297 -11.10 -29.08 -13.14
CA THR A 297 -10.00 -29.11 -12.17
C THR A 297 -10.02 -27.84 -11.32
N PRO A 298 -9.98 -27.92 -9.98
CA PRO A 298 -10.03 -26.75 -9.12
C PRO A 298 -8.84 -25.81 -9.35
N PRO A 299 -9.02 -24.48 -9.17
CA PRO A 299 -7.92 -23.54 -9.29
C PRO A 299 -6.99 -23.60 -8.08
N ASP A 300 -5.72 -23.27 -8.32
CA ASP A 300 -4.69 -23.18 -7.30
C ASP A 300 -4.71 -21.81 -6.63
N ILE A 301 -5.02 -20.77 -7.40
CA ILE A 301 -5.15 -19.39 -6.93
C ILE A 301 -6.53 -18.87 -7.35
N VAL A 302 -7.24 -18.24 -6.43
CA VAL A 302 -8.44 -17.45 -6.75
C VAL A 302 -8.13 -15.97 -6.58
N ILE A 303 -8.45 -15.21 -7.62
CA ILE A 303 -8.33 -13.77 -7.68
C ILE A 303 -9.74 -13.19 -7.77
N THR A 304 -10.03 -12.15 -7.00
CA THR A 304 -11.32 -11.43 -7.08
C THR A 304 -11.08 -9.95 -6.82
N LEU A 305 -10.96 -9.17 -7.90
CA LEU A 305 -10.55 -7.78 -7.83
C LEU A 305 -11.69 -6.90 -8.30
N HIS A 306 -12.26 -6.14 -7.37
CA HIS A 306 -13.45 -5.34 -7.63
C HIS A 306 -14.70 -6.14 -8.06
N ALA A 307 -14.79 -7.42 -7.71
CA ALA A 307 -16.08 -8.09 -7.67
C ALA A 307 -16.92 -7.41 -6.57
N CYS A 308 -17.99 -6.70 -6.93
CA CYS A 308 -18.66 -5.83 -5.98
C CYS A 308 -19.78 -6.54 -5.21
N ASP A 309 -19.95 -6.08 -3.96
CA ASP A 309 -20.95 -6.59 -3.01
C ASP A 309 -20.79 -8.11 -2.80
N THR A 310 -21.89 -8.86 -2.91
CA THR A 310 -21.93 -10.30 -2.66
C THR A 310 -21.12 -11.13 -3.66
N ALA A 311 -20.74 -10.57 -4.82
CA ALA A 311 -19.89 -11.27 -5.77
C ALA A 311 -18.51 -11.63 -5.18
N THR A 312 -17.97 -10.78 -4.29
CA THR A 312 -16.75 -11.14 -3.53
C THR A 312 -17.02 -12.36 -2.64
N ASP A 313 -18.18 -12.42 -1.98
CA ASP A 313 -18.53 -13.50 -1.06
C ASP A 313 -18.66 -14.84 -1.78
N TYR A 314 -19.32 -14.87 -2.95
CA TYR A 314 -19.36 -16.06 -3.80
C TYR A 314 -17.98 -16.51 -4.26
N ALA A 315 -17.10 -15.57 -4.65
CA ALA A 315 -15.73 -15.89 -5.06
C ALA A 315 -14.89 -16.48 -3.91
N LEU A 316 -15.04 -15.93 -2.70
CA LEU A 316 -14.35 -16.44 -1.51
C LEU A 316 -14.89 -17.82 -1.09
N ALA A 317 -16.21 -18.01 -1.08
CA ALA A 317 -16.83 -19.30 -0.81
C ALA A 317 -16.38 -20.35 -1.85
N TYR A 318 -16.38 -19.99 -3.14
CA TYR A 318 -15.85 -20.84 -4.21
C TYR A 318 -14.40 -21.27 -3.93
N ALA A 319 -13.54 -20.33 -3.53
CA ALA A 319 -12.14 -20.63 -3.22
C ALA A 319 -12.00 -21.63 -2.07
N VAL A 320 -12.82 -21.50 -1.03
CA VAL A 320 -12.87 -22.41 0.11
C VAL A 320 -13.36 -23.80 -0.32
N ASP A 321 -14.46 -23.88 -1.05
CA ASP A 321 -15.06 -25.14 -1.51
C ASP A 321 -14.14 -25.93 -2.43
N HIS A 322 -13.39 -25.22 -3.28
CA HIS A 322 -12.41 -25.81 -4.20
C HIS A 322 -11.02 -25.95 -3.57
N ARG A 323 -10.88 -25.59 -2.29
CA ARG A 323 -9.64 -25.70 -1.51
C ARG A 323 -8.44 -25.03 -2.19
N ALA A 324 -8.68 -23.87 -2.82
CA ALA A 324 -7.64 -23.09 -3.48
C ALA A 324 -6.46 -22.86 -2.51
N ARG A 325 -5.23 -22.95 -3.02
CA ARG A 325 -4.02 -22.82 -2.20
C ARG A 325 -3.78 -21.38 -1.77
N ALA A 326 -4.16 -20.41 -2.60
CA ALA A 326 -4.12 -18.99 -2.26
C ALA A 326 -5.35 -18.22 -2.77
N VAL A 327 -5.67 -17.13 -2.08
CA VAL A 327 -6.72 -16.18 -2.44
C VAL A 327 -6.18 -14.76 -2.35
N LEU A 328 -6.45 -13.95 -3.37
CA LEU A 328 -6.14 -12.52 -3.42
C LEU A 328 -7.42 -11.76 -3.77
N SER A 329 -7.97 -11.04 -2.80
CA SER A 329 -9.25 -10.34 -2.93
C SER A 329 -9.09 -8.85 -2.66
N VAL A 330 -9.58 -8.00 -3.57
CA VAL A 330 -9.68 -6.55 -3.36
C VAL A 330 -11.17 -6.19 -3.31
N PRO A 331 -11.77 -6.18 -2.11
CA PRO A 331 -13.17 -5.86 -1.94
C PRO A 331 -13.43 -4.38 -2.32
N CYS A 332 -14.35 -4.16 -3.26
CA CYS A 332 -14.76 -2.80 -3.67
C CYS A 332 -15.94 -2.32 -2.84
N CYS A 333 -17.16 -2.76 -3.12
CA CYS A 333 -18.40 -2.20 -2.57
C CYS A 333 -19.02 -3.16 -1.58
N GLN A 334 -19.52 -2.64 -0.45
CA GLN A 334 -20.22 -3.40 0.58
C GLN A 334 -21.56 -2.72 0.84
N HIS A 335 -22.61 -3.25 0.21
CA HIS A 335 -23.97 -2.75 0.39
C HIS A 335 -24.79 -3.67 1.29
N GLU A 336 -24.50 -4.96 1.33
CA GLU A 336 -25.21 -5.93 2.18
C GLU A 336 -25.26 -5.50 3.66
N VAL A 337 -24.09 -5.43 4.32
CA VAL A 337 -24.00 -5.01 5.73
C VAL A 337 -24.48 -3.56 5.91
N ASN A 338 -24.18 -2.67 4.95
CA ASN A 338 -24.60 -1.27 5.03
C ASN A 338 -26.14 -1.11 5.00
N ALA A 339 -26.83 -1.91 4.20
CA ALA A 339 -28.28 -1.95 4.11
C ALA A 339 -28.90 -2.51 5.40
N GLN A 340 -28.32 -3.56 5.97
CA GLN A 340 -28.79 -4.12 7.25
C GLN A 340 -28.64 -3.11 8.39
N LEU A 341 -27.51 -2.41 8.47
CA LEU A 341 -27.29 -1.32 9.42
C LEU A 341 -28.21 -0.09 9.18
N ARG A 342 -28.87 0.01 8.01
CA ARG A 342 -29.89 1.03 7.73
C ARG A 342 -31.29 0.57 8.14
N ALA A 343 -31.59 -0.72 7.99
CA ALA A 343 -32.93 -1.28 8.08
C ALA A 343 -33.40 -1.61 9.50
N GLY A 344 -32.53 -1.69 10.51
CA GLY A 344 -32.98 -2.02 11.86
C GLY A 344 -31.93 -1.94 12.98
N ASP A 345 -32.48 -1.87 14.20
CA ASP A 345 -32.02 -2.13 15.57
C ASP A 345 -30.51 -2.39 15.83
N VAL A 346 -29.65 -1.53 15.28
CA VAL A 346 -28.22 -1.46 15.63
C VAL A 346 -28.12 -1.21 17.13
N PRO A 347 -27.41 -2.06 17.90
CA PRO A 347 -27.34 -1.90 19.35
C PRO A 347 -26.85 -0.51 19.75
N PRO A 348 -27.36 0.08 20.86
CA PRO A 348 -27.11 1.49 21.22
C PRO A 348 -25.62 1.86 21.28
N GLN A 349 -24.76 0.91 21.65
CA GLN A 349 -23.30 1.09 21.69
C GLN A 349 -22.67 1.38 20.32
N PHE A 350 -23.29 0.96 19.22
CA PHE A 350 -22.82 1.20 17.84
C PHE A 350 -23.57 2.34 17.14
N ALA A 351 -24.61 2.92 17.77
CA ALA A 351 -25.40 4.01 17.19
C ALA A 351 -24.55 5.20 16.67
N PRO A 352 -23.46 5.64 17.34
CA PRO A 352 -22.62 6.72 16.82
C PRO A 352 -21.95 6.41 15.47
N LEU A 353 -21.63 5.13 15.19
CA LEU A 353 -20.97 4.71 13.95
C LEU A 353 -21.92 4.70 12.75
N VAL A 354 -23.21 4.45 12.99
CA VAL A 354 -24.22 4.38 11.92
C VAL A 354 -24.97 5.70 11.70
N LYS A 355 -24.85 6.65 12.64
CA LYS A 355 -25.50 7.98 12.58
C LYS A 355 -25.11 8.81 11.37
N TYR A 356 -23.83 8.77 10.98
CA TYR A 356 -23.30 9.59 9.88
C TYR A 356 -23.05 8.72 8.65
N GLY A 357 -23.65 9.07 7.50
CA GLY A 357 -23.62 8.24 6.30
C GLY A 357 -22.22 7.80 5.86
N LEU A 358 -21.24 8.71 5.87
CA LEU A 358 -19.86 8.41 5.51
C LEU A 358 -19.20 7.44 6.51
N ILE A 359 -19.39 7.66 7.82
CA ILE A 359 -18.84 6.78 8.86
C ILE A 359 -19.47 5.39 8.74
N LYS A 360 -20.79 5.33 8.54
CA LYS A 360 -21.52 4.09 8.34
C LYS A 360 -20.99 3.30 7.15
N GLU A 361 -20.79 3.94 6.01
CA GLU A 361 -20.27 3.27 4.81
C GLU A 361 -18.89 2.66 5.06
N ARG A 362 -17.99 3.41 5.69
CA ARG A 362 -16.65 2.94 6.03
C ARG A 362 -16.68 1.82 7.06
N PHE A 363 -17.51 1.97 8.08
CA PHE A 363 -17.69 0.97 9.13
C PHE A 363 -18.23 -0.33 8.57
N ALA A 364 -19.30 -0.29 7.76
CA ALA A 364 -19.87 -1.46 7.10
C ALA A 364 -18.83 -2.17 6.21
N ALA A 365 -18.02 -1.41 5.47
CA ALA A 365 -16.96 -1.99 4.64
C ALA A 365 -15.92 -2.74 5.48
N LEU A 366 -15.40 -2.10 6.53
CA LEU A 366 -14.40 -2.70 7.43
C LEU A 366 -14.95 -3.94 8.16
N VAL A 367 -16.18 -3.88 8.64
CA VAL A 367 -16.86 -5.02 9.29
C VAL A 367 -16.96 -6.18 8.31
N THR A 368 -17.38 -5.93 7.07
CA THR A 368 -17.52 -6.98 6.06
C THR A 368 -16.18 -7.65 5.76
N ASP A 369 -15.12 -6.86 5.60
CA ASP A 369 -13.78 -7.39 5.31
C ASP A 369 -13.19 -8.16 6.50
N ALA A 370 -13.46 -7.72 7.74
CA ALA A 370 -13.08 -8.45 8.94
C ALA A 370 -13.81 -9.80 9.05
N VAL A 371 -15.12 -9.83 8.79
CA VAL A 371 -15.91 -11.06 8.77
C VAL A 371 -15.38 -12.03 7.72
N ARG A 372 -15.12 -11.57 6.50
CA ARG A 372 -14.52 -12.40 5.43
C ARG A 372 -13.17 -12.98 5.83
N ALA A 373 -12.30 -12.15 6.40
CA ALA A 373 -10.98 -12.60 6.83
C ALA A 373 -11.10 -13.72 7.87
N GLU A 374 -11.97 -13.57 8.86
CA GLU A 374 -12.10 -14.59 9.88
C GLU A 374 -12.79 -15.87 9.38
N LEU A 375 -13.77 -15.76 8.48
CA LEU A 375 -14.37 -16.93 7.83
C LEU A 375 -13.34 -17.73 7.04
N LEU A 376 -12.41 -17.06 6.34
CA LEU A 376 -11.28 -17.71 5.69
C LEU A 376 -10.34 -18.38 6.72
N GLU A 377 -10.05 -17.73 7.84
CA GLU A 377 -9.23 -18.32 8.90
C GLU A 377 -9.84 -19.61 9.45
N ARG A 378 -11.15 -19.61 9.71
CA ARG A 378 -11.90 -20.81 10.12
C ARG A 378 -11.89 -21.90 9.06
N ALA A 379 -11.95 -21.51 7.78
CA ALA A 379 -11.81 -22.42 6.66
C ALA A 379 -10.37 -22.97 6.48
N GLY A 380 -9.45 -22.65 7.40
CA GLY A 380 -8.09 -23.20 7.41
C GLY A 380 -7.07 -22.37 6.65
N TYR A 381 -7.34 -21.09 6.40
CA TYR A 381 -6.38 -20.18 5.78
C TYR A 381 -5.59 -19.39 6.83
N ALA A 382 -4.37 -18.99 6.48
CA ALA A 382 -3.64 -17.91 7.13
C ALA A 382 -3.95 -16.63 6.34
N VAL A 383 -4.53 -15.64 7.00
CA VAL A 383 -5.10 -14.45 6.34
C VAL A 383 -4.37 -13.19 6.77
N GLN A 384 -4.19 -12.27 5.82
CA GLN A 384 -3.60 -10.95 6.03
C GLN A 384 -4.40 -9.91 5.27
N ILE A 385 -4.74 -8.81 5.94
CA ILE A 385 -5.33 -7.62 5.32
C ILE A 385 -4.20 -6.61 5.10
N LEU A 386 -3.94 -6.28 3.84
CA LEU A 386 -2.81 -5.46 3.41
C LEU A 386 -3.30 -4.22 2.67
N GLU A 387 -2.51 -3.15 2.70
CA GLU A 387 -2.75 -2.00 1.83
C GLU A 387 -2.23 -2.30 0.41
N PHE A 388 -3.13 -2.28 -0.56
CA PHE A 388 -2.84 -2.54 -1.97
C PHE A 388 -2.34 -1.29 -2.70
N VAL A 389 -3.05 -0.18 -2.53
CA VAL A 389 -2.75 1.10 -3.18
C VAL A 389 -2.84 2.21 -2.15
N ASP A 390 -2.15 3.33 -2.38
CA ASP A 390 -2.22 4.46 -1.47
C ASP A 390 -3.68 4.91 -1.28
N GLY A 391 -4.13 5.05 -0.04
CA GLY A 391 -5.49 5.50 0.29
C GLY A 391 -5.88 6.86 -0.33
N SER A 392 -4.91 7.67 -0.75
CA SER A 392 -5.15 8.91 -1.52
C SER A 392 -5.66 8.65 -2.94
N ALA A 393 -5.36 7.49 -3.53
CA ALA A 393 -5.84 7.10 -4.86
C ALA A 393 -7.27 6.52 -4.80
N THR A 394 -7.58 5.78 -3.74
CA THR A 394 -8.93 5.29 -3.47
C THR A 394 -9.08 4.97 -1.98
N PRO A 395 -10.21 5.32 -1.37
CA PRO A 395 -10.45 4.98 0.03
C PRO A 395 -10.85 3.49 0.21
N LYS A 396 -10.84 2.71 -0.87
CA LYS A 396 -10.99 1.24 -0.91
C LYS A 396 -9.67 0.64 -1.37
N ASN A 397 -8.75 0.55 -0.43
CA ASN A 397 -7.33 0.25 -0.65
C ASN A 397 -6.86 -1.05 0.02
N LEU A 398 -7.77 -1.85 0.59
CA LEU A 398 -7.42 -3.09 1.25
C LEU A 398 -7.40 -4.27 0.29
N LEU A 399 -6.47 -5.20 0.53
CA LEU A 399 -6.39 -6.51 -0.11
C LEU A 399 -6.37 -7.59 0.96
N ILE A 400 -7.27 -8.56 0.85
CA ILE A 400 -7.27 -9.78 1.64
C ILE A 400 -6.38 -10.79 0.90
N ARG A 401 -5.27 -11.17 1.54
CA ARG A 401 -4.40 -12.26 1.12
C ARG A 401 -4.64 -13.45 2.03
N ALA A 402 -4.98 -14.59 1.47
CA ALA A 402 -5.17 -15.82 2.24
C ALA A 402 -4.36 -16.97 1.64
N ILE A 403 -3.61 -17.71 2.46
CA ILE A 403 -2.84 -18.89 2.06
C ILE A 403 -3.35 -20.08 2.86
N ARG A 404 -3.69 -21.17 2.19
CA ARG A 404 -4.22 -22.36 2.87
C ARG A 404 -3.14 -23.00 3.75
N LYS A 405 -3.45 -23.24 5.02
CA LYS A 405 -2.54 -23.92 5.95
C LYS A 405 -2.38 -25.38 5.52
N LYS A 406 -1.17 -25.93 5.62
CA LYS A 406 -0.98 -27.38 5.50
C LYS A 406 -1.66 -28.03 6.71
N THR A 407 -2.71 -28.79 6.49
CA THR A 407 -3.33 -29.61 7.54
C THR A 407 -2.36 -30.69 7.98
N ALA A 408 -1.87 -30.62 9.22
CA ALA A 408 -1.85 -31.81 10.06
C ALA A 408 -3.32 -32.08 10.45
N GLU A 409 -3.76 -33.34 10.44
CA GLU A 409 -5.14 -33.71 10.74
C GLU A 409 -5.58 -33.23 12.15
N SER A 410 -6.70 -32.49 12.19
CA SER A 410 -7.57 -32.17 13.34
C SER A 410 -7.06 -31.30 14.51
N PRO A 411 -7.98 -30.62 15.22
CA PRO A 411 -7.73 -29.33 15.84
C PRO A 411 -7.26 -29.48 17.28
N VAL A 412 -6.01 -29.11 17.55
CA VAL A 412 -5.63 -28.56 18.85
C VAL A 412 -4.64 -27.44 18.61
N CYS A 413 -4.91 -26.32 19.25
CA CYS A 413 -4.04 -25.18 19.42
C CYS A 413 -2.57 -25.62 19.55
N ALA A 414 -1.74 -25.25 18.57
CA ALA A 414 -0.30 -25.17 18.77
C ALA A 414 0.25 -24.08 17.85
N SER A 415 0.56 -22.95 18.48
CA SER A 415 1.47 -21.95 17.97
C SER A 415 2.81 -22.58 17.59
N SER A 416 3.21 -22.48 16.32
CA SER A 416 4.60 -22.16 16.00
C SER A 416 4.74 -21.67 14.54
N PRO A 417 5.31 -20.48 14.30
CA PRO A 417 5.78 -20.04 13.00
C PRO A 417 7.25 -20.44 12.85
N ALA A 418 7.54 -21.40 11.98
CA ALA A 418 8.91 -21.75 11.62
C ALA A 418 9.04 -21.98 10.12
N ALA A 419 9.04 -20.87 9.37
CA ALA A 419 9.78 -20.66 8.11
C ALA A 419 9.31 -19.36 7.42
N LEU A 420 9.40 -18.23 8.12
CA LEU A 420 9.47 -16.90 7.51
C LEU A 420 10.25 -16.02 8.49
N GLY A 421 11.19 -15.25 7.95
CA GLY A 421 12.30 -14.64 8.67
C GLY A 421 11.92 -13.89 9.95
N SER A 422 12.80 -14.04 10.93
CA SER A 422 12.80 -13.42 12.26
C SER A 422 12.63 -11.90 12.22
N GLU A 423 11.70 -11.39 13.03
CA GLU A 423 11.88 -10.33 14.04
C GLU A 423 10.58 -9.54 14.25
N VAL A 424 9.74 -9.96 15.21
CA VAL A 424 8.99 -9.05 16.10
C VAL A 424 8.73 -9.79 17.41
N GLN A 425 9.41 -9.38 18.49
CA GLN A 425 8.95 -9.65 19.86
C GLN A 425 8.84 -8.34 20.64
N ALA A 426 7.73 -8.28 21.39
CA ALA A 426 7.41 -7.44 22.54
C ALA A 426 6.85 -6.03 22.29
N ALA A 427 5.51 -5.91 22.35
CA ALA A 427 4.83 -5.23 23.47
C ALA A 427 3.30 -5.43 23.42
N GLY A 428 2.72 -5.88 24.54
CA GLY A 428 1.30 -5.72 24.85
C GLY A 428 0.41 -6.92 24.53
N GLY A 429 0.49 -7.97 25.35
CA GLY A 429 -0.48 -9.06 25.33
C GLY A 429 -1.87 -8.56 25.69
N VAL A 430 -2.81 -8.74 24.77
CA VAL A 430 -4.21 -9.00 25.11
C VAL A 430 -4.38 -10.50 24.93
N GLU A 431 -4.57 -11.21 26.04
CA GLU A 431 -5.01 -12.60 26.01
C GLU A 431 -6.37 -12.64 25.29
N VAL A 432 -6.37 -13.13 24.05
CA VAL A 432 -7.61 -13.49 23.37
C VAL A 432 -8.02 -14.84 23.95
N GLN A 433 -8.88 -14.79 24.97
CA GLN A 433 -9.58 -15.97 25.46
C GLN A 433 -10.37 -16.60 24.30
N ALA A 434 -10.32 -17.93 24.25
CA ALA A 434 -11.13 -18.75 23.35
C ALA A 434 -12.62 -18.56 23.67
N ALA A 435 -13.26 -17.60 23.00
CA ALA A 435 -14.71 -17.45 22.96
C ALA A 435 -15.12 -17.59 21.49
N GLY A 436 -16.26 -18.24 21.25
CA GLY A 436 -16.70 -18.70 19.93
C GLY A 436 -16.37 -17.72 18.81
N SER A 437 -15.66 -18.22 17.81
CA SER A 437 -15.59 -17.71 16.44
C SER A 437 -15.92 -16.19 16.34
N GLY A 438 -14.92 -15.32 16.48
CA GLY A 438 -15.04 -13.85 16.53
C GLY A 438 -15.94 -13.16 15.50
N ALA A 439 -16.15 -13.72 14.31
CA ALA A 439 -16.97 -13.19 13.23
C ALA A 439 -18.44 -13.52 13.47
N ALA A 440 -18.75 -14.65 14.11
CA ALA A 440 -20.10 -14.92 14.60
C ALA A 440 -20.39 -13.95 15.75
N ALA A 441 -19.45 -13.76 16.68
CA ALA A 441 -19.60 -12.77 17.74
C ALA A 441 -19.77 -11.33 17.20
N LEU A 442 -19.01 -10.94 16.18
CA LEU A 442 -19.08 -9.62 15.56
C LEU A 442 -20.40 -9.41 14.81
N THR A 443 -20.82 -10.41 14.03
CA THR A 443 -22.09 -10.36 13.26
C THR A 443 -23.30 -10.42 14.17
N GLU A 444 -23.27 -11.23 15.23
CA GLU A 444 -24.27 -11.27 16.29
C GLU A 444 -24.34 -9.95 17.06
N ALA A 445 -23.19 -9.40 17.47
CA ALA A 445 -23.12 -8.13 18.19
C ALA A 445 -23.64 -6.94 17.35
N LEU A 446 -23.50 -7.00 16.03
CA LEU A 446 -24.04 -5.99 15.10
C LEU A 446 -25.44 -6.34 14.58
N ARG A 447 -25.93 -7.55 14.87
CA ARG A 447 -27.18 -8.11 14.34
C ARG A 447 -27.25 -8.05 12.82
N VAL A 448 -26.15 -8.39 12.16
CA VAL A 448 -26.02 -8.47 10.70
C VAL A 448 -25.65 -9.89 10.30
N ARG A 449 -25.85 -10.24 9.03
CA ARG A 449 -25.44 -11.52 8.45
C ARG A 449 -24.89 -11.29 7.05
N THR A 450 -23.77 -11.94 6.71
CA THR A 450 -23.18 -11.83 5.37
C THR A 450 -23.52 -13.03 4.48
N THR A 451 -23.54 -12.81 3.17
CA THR A 451 -23.74 -13.88 2.18
C THR A 451 -22.67 -14.97 2.32
N MET A 452 -21.42 -14.60 2.62
CA MET A 452 -20.33 -15.59 2.81
C MET A 452 -20.60 -16.52 3.99
N GLN A 453 -21.18 -16.03 5.10
CA GLN A 453 -21.56 -16.89 6.23
C GLN A 453 -22.57 -17.93 5.80
N THR A 454 -23.66 -17.50 5.16
CA THR A 454 -24.71 -18.37 4.64
C THR A 454 -24.14 -19.44 3.71
N LEU A 455 -23.29 -19.06 2.75
CA LEU A 455 -22.68 -19.99 1.80
C LEU A 455 -21.79 -21.05 2.48
N LEU A 456 -20.99 -20.67 3.47
CA LEU A 456 -20.08 -21.60 4.16
C LEU A 456 -20.78 -22.48 5.19
N GLU A 457 -21.87 -21.98 5.79
CA GLU A 457 -22.69 -22.71 6.76
C GLU A 457 -23.68 -23.66 6.07
N ARG A 458 -23.84 -23.54 4.74
CA ARG A 458 -24.79 -24.31 3.90
C ARG A 458 -26.25 -24.17 4.35
N GLU A 459 -26.57 -23.02 4.91
CA GLU A 459 -27.94 -22.53 5.10
C GLU A 459 -28.44 -21.87 3.82
#